data_AF-A0A363RFH1-F1
#
_entry.id   AF-A0A363RFH1-F1
#
_cell.length_a   1.000
_cell.length_b   1.000
_cell.length_c   1.000
_cell.angle_alpha   90.00
_cell.angle_beta   90.00
_cell.angle_gamma   90.00
#
_symmetry.space_group_name_H-M   'P 1'
#
loop_
_entity.id
_entity.type
_entity.pdbx_description
1 polymer ?
#
loop_
_entity_poly.entity_id
_entity_poly.type
_entity_poly.pdbx_seq_one_letter_code
_entity_poly.pdbx_strand_id
1 'polypeptide(L)'
;MKSNKQRRHEIKQRRWARMEAQREAALRPAMPHGALAADVQRLELIHGAPFWLPGYYVDISYRCCDCGAACVWTAQDQKWWYEQVQGSLYASASRCKDCRARHRAWRQSHCDAAEMAALRALWRARPDASARARVYAALQSKAPDLRSLAAQALAWWWVQFGDKPAHAQLEALSLERSWAPRIDRILRRQVELRPGLHRVCRVVAYPRVTMGAALSGH
;
A
#
# COMPACT_ATOMS: atom_id res chain seq x y z
N MET A 1 -32.56 5.92 -51.88
CA MET A 1 -31.48 6.85 -52.29
C MET A 1 -31.44 8.01 -51.30
N LYS A 2 -30.30 8.33 -50.67
CA LYS A 2 -30.24 9.40 -49.65
C LYS A 2 -30.39 10.77 -50.32
N SER A 3 -31.15 11.67 -49.68
CA SER A 3 -31.35 13.04 -50.18
C SER A 3 -30.02 13.81 -50.18
N ASN A 4 -29.84 14.73 -51.13
CA ASN A 4 -28.67 15.62 -51.18
C ASN A 4 -28.45 16.39 -49.87
N LYS A 5 -29.54 16.73 -49.15
CA LYS A 5 -29.46 17.37 -47.83
C LYS A 5 -28.85 16.44 -46.77
N GLN A 6 -29.23 15.17 -46.78
CA GLN A 6 -28.67 14.13 -45.90
C GLN A 6 -27.19 13.89 -46.21
N ARG A 7 -26.82 13.83 -47.49
CA ARG A 7 -25.42 13.64 -47.93
C ARG A 7 -24.52 14.81 -47.50
N ARG A 8 -25.00 16.06 -47.62
CA ARG A 8 -24.27 17.26 -47.15
C ARG A 8 -24.06 17.25 -45.64
N HIS A 9 -25.06 16.82 -44.88
CA HIS A 9 -24.96 16.69 -43.42
C HIS A 9 -23.91 15.65 -43.00
N GLU A 10 -23.91 14.47 -43.62
CA GLU A 10 -22.91 13.42 -43.35
C GLU A 10 -21.48 13.88 -43.68
N ILE A 11 -21.28 14.60 -44.79
CA ILE A 11 -19.97 15.15 -45.15
C ILE A 11 -19.51 16.17 -44.11
N LYS A 12 -20.41 17.05 -43.63
CA LYS A 12 -20.11 18.03 -42.58
C LYS A 12 -19.72 17.34 -41.27
N GLN A 13 -20.46 16.32 -40.85
CA GLN A 13 -20.15 15.54 -39.65
C GLN A 13 -18.79 14.83 -39.76
N ARG A 14 -18.48 14.22 -40.91
CA ARG A 14 -17.16 13.58 -41.13
C ARG A 14 -16.02 14.58 -41.08
N ARG A 15 -16.21 15.79 -41.62
CA ARG A 15 -15.21 16.87 -41.54
C ARG A 15 -15.01 17.32 -40.09
N TRP A 16 -16.10 17.51 -39.35
CA TRP A 16 -16.03 17.85 -37.93
C TRP A 16 -15.29 16.77 -37.13
N ALA A 17 -15.66 15.50 -37.30
CA ALA A 17 -14.99 14.38 -36.62
C ALA A 17 -13.49 14.30 -36.94
N ARG A 18 -13.08 14.57 -38.18
CA ARG A 18 -11.66 14.64 -38.56
C ARG A 18 -10.94 15.81 -37.90
N MET A 19 -11.55 17.00 -37.86
CA MET A 19 -10.98 18.16 -37.20
C MET A 19 -10.82 17.93 -35.70
N GLU A 20 -11.81 17.32 -35.05
CA GLU A 20 -11.76 16.97 -33.64
C GLU A 20 -10.65 15.94 -33.36
N ALA A 21 -10.58 14.87 -34.17
CA ALA A 21 -9.51 13.87 -34.03
C ALA A 21 -8.11 14.46 -34.25
N GLN A 22 -7.94 15.39 -35.20
CA GLN A 22 -6.67 16.09 -35.40
C GLN A 22 -6.31 17.01 -34.23
N ARG A 23 -7.30 17.72 -33.68
CA ARG A 23 -7.13 18.58 -32.51
C ARG A 23 -6.77 17.76 -31.28
N GLU A 24 -7.47 16.66 -31.03
CA GLU A 24 -7.15 15.72 -29.96
C GLU A 24 -5.73 15.16 -30.11
N ALA A 25 -5.34 14.75 -31.32
CA ALA A 25 -3.99 14.25 -31.58
C ALA A 25 -2.91 15.33 -31.34
N ALA A 26 -3.16 16.58 -31.73
CA ALA A 26 -2.23 17.69 -31.50
C ALA A 26 -2.11 18.08 -30.02
N LEU A 27 -3.16 17.86 -29.22
CA LEU A 27 -3.15 18.09 -27.77
C LEU A 27 -2.50 16.94 -26.99
N ARG A 28 -2.27 15.77 -27.59
CA ARG A 28 -1.55 14.70 -26.91
C ARG A 28 -0.10 15.13 -26.70
N PRO A 29 0.38 15.18 -25.45
CA PRO A 29 1.77 15.50 -25.19
C PRO A 29 2.67 14.48 -25.91
N ALA A 30 3.68 14.98 -26.62
CA ALA A 30 4.66 14.13 -27.26
C ALA A 30 5.33 13.25 -26.20
N MET A 31 5.38 11.94 -26.43
CA MET A 31 6.10 11.05 -25.52
C MET A 31 7.58 11.43 -25.50
N PRO A 32 8.19 11.54 -24.30
CA PRO A 32 9.63 11.76 -24.20
C PRO A 32 10.43 10.66 -24.91
N HIS A 33 11.60 11.01 -25.43
CA HIS A 33 12.49 10.03 -26.05
C HIS A 33 12.90 8.95 -25.04
N GLY A 34 12.78 7.67 -25.41
CA GLY A 34 13.05 6.54 -24.53
C GLY A 34 11.93 6.22 -23.53
N ALA A 35 10.81 6.94 -23.57
CA ALA A 35 9.64 6.60 -22.77
C ALA A 35 8.91 5.37 -23.33
N LEU A 36 8.35 4.57 -22.43
CA LEU A 36 7.55 3.39 -22.77
C LEU A 36 6.07 3.69 -22.56
N ALA A 37 5.24 3.51 -23.58
CA ALA A 37 3.81 3.77 -23.46
C ALA A 37 3.15 2.87 -22.41
N ALA A 38 2.30 3.45 -21.57
CA ALA A 38 1.50 2.71 -20.62
C ALA A 38 0.22 2.20 -21.27
N ASP A 39 -0.23 1.02 -20.88
CA ASP A 39 -1.54 0.50 -21.25
C ASP A 39 -2.60 1.04 -20.27
N VAL A 40 -3.10 2.24 -20.58
CA VAL A 40 -4.05 2.96 -19.70
C VAL A 40 -5.32 2.14 -19.46
N GLN A 41 -5.85 1.45 -20.47
CA GLN A 41 -7.05 0.62 -20.31
C GLN A 41 -6.82 -0.54 -19.35
N ARG A 42 -5.65 -1.17 -19.44
CA ARG A 42 -5.26 -2.22 -18.49
C ARG A 42 -5.08 -1.66 -17.08
N LEU A 43 -4.47 -0.49 -16.93
CA LEU A 43 -4.32 0.15 -15.63
C LEU A 43 -5.68 0.52 -15.02
N GLU A 44 -6.62 0.98 -15.84
CA GLU A 44 -8.00 1.24 -15.40
C GLU A 44 -8.70 -0.03 -14.89
N LEU A 45 -8.49 -1.16 -15.58
CA LEU A 45 -9.04 -2.44 -15.17
C LEU A 45 -8.46 -2.93 -13.82
N ILE A 46 -7.15 -2.73 -13.61
CA ILE A 46 -6.45 -3.20 -12.41
C ILE A 46 -6.72 -2.30 -11.20
N HIS A 47 -6.71 -0.98 -11.40
CA HIS A 47 -6.70 0.01 -10.31
C HIS A 47 -7.98 0.85 -10.22
N GLY A 48 -8.97 0.60 -11.08
CA GLY A 48 -10.13 1.47 -11.27
C GLY A 48 -9.74 2.74 -12.03
N ALA A 49 -10.56 3.79 -11.93
CA ALA A 49 -10.28 5.09 -12.54
C ALA A 49 -9.76 6.09 -11.47
N PRO A 50 -8.52 5.96 -10.97
CA PRO A 50 -7.96 6.96 -10.07
C PRO A 50 -7.80 8.28 -10.82
N PHE A 51 -7.72 9.38 -10.07
CA PHE A 51 -7.53 10.72 -10.65
C PHE A 51 -6.24 10.87 -11.48
N TRP A 52 -5.31 9.92 -11.35
CA TRP A 52 -4.06 9.89 -12.09
C TRP A 52 -3.68 8.47 -12.50
N LEU A 53 -3.50 8.26 -13.80
CA LEU A 53 -2.87 7.10 -14.39
C LEU A 53 -1.69 7.55 -15.26
N PRO A 54 -0.53 6.85 -15.21
CA PRO A 54 0.58 7.17 -16.08
C PRO A 54 0.19 6.89 -17.54
N GLY A 55 0.42 7.86 -18.43
CA GLY A 55 0.32 7.64 -19.88
C GLY A 55 1.57 6.99 -20.47
N TYR A 56 2.69 7.07 -19.77
CA TYR A 56 3.97 6.50 -20.16
C TYR A 56 4.88 6.32 -18.93
N TYR A 57 5.95 5.55 -19.12
CA TYR A 57 7.01 5.32 -18.14
C TYR A 57 8.35 5.86 -18.68
N VAL A 58 9.15 6.42 -17.79
CA VAL A 58 10.52 6.90 -18.07
C VAL A 58 11.46 6.36 -17.02
N ASP A 59 12.75 6.21 -17.32
CA ASP A 59 13.74 5.79 -16.34
C ASP A 59 13.82 6.79 -15.18
N ILE A 60 13.67 6.30 -13.94
CA ILE A 60 13.71 7.12 -12.72
C ILE A 60 14.94 6.74 -11.91
N SER A 61 15.88 7.68 -11.76
CA SER A 61 17.02 7.50 -10.85
C SER A 61 16.58 7.57 -9.40
N TYR A 62 17.11 6.68 -8.55
CA TYR A 62 16.89 6.71 -7.11
C TYR A 62 18.15 6.25 -6.35
N ARG A 63 18.20 6.54 -5.04
CA ARG A 63 19.21 5.99 -4.15
C ARG A 63 18.60 4.90 -3.29
N CYS A 64 19.30 3.77 -3.16
CA CYS A 64 18.84 2.70 -2.29
C CYS A 64 18.78 3.20 -0.83
N CYS A 65 17.64 3.02 -0.16
CA CYS A 65 17.47 3.47 1.22
C CYS A 65 18.30 2.70 2.26
N ASP A 66 18.80 1.50 1.91
CA ASP A 66 19.62 0.69 2.82
C ASP A 66 21.13 0.89 2.59
N CYS A 67 21.60 0.90 1.34
CA CYS A 67 23.04 0.97 1.02
C CYS A 67 23.49 2.27 0.31
N GLY A 68 22.57 3.18 -0.04
CA GLY A 68 22.88 4.44 -0.70
C GLY A 68 23.27 4.36 -2.18
N ALA A 69 23.41 3.15 -2.74
CA ALA A 69 23.80 2.95 -4.14
C ALA A 69 22.87 3.68 -5.11
N ALA A 70 23.46 4.34 -6.11
CA ALA A 70 22.72 4.94 -7.21
C ALA A 70 22.12 3.84 -8.09
N CYS A 71 20.81 3.92 -8.31
CA CYS A 71 20.04 2.91 -9.02
C CYS A 71 19.12 3.60 -10.03
N VAL A 72 18.66 2.84 -11.02
CA VAL A 72 17.65 3.28 -11.97
C VAL A 72 16.46 2.34 -11.88
N TRP A 73 15.25 2.89 -11.76
CA TRP A 73 14.02 2.16 -11.95
C TRP A 73 13.59 2.33 -13.39
N THR A 74 13.86 1.30 -14.19
CA THR A 74 13.69 1.41 -15.64
C THR A 74 12.21 1.55 -16.02
N ALA A 75 11.93 2.19 -17.15
CA ALA A 75 10.59 2.26 -17.72
C ALA A 75 9.99 0.85 -17.91
N GLN A 76 10.84 -0.12 -18.27
CA GLN A 76 10.46 -1.52 -18.43
C GLN A 76 10.06 -2.19 -17.10
N ASP A 77 10.84 -1.96 -16.03
CA ASP A 77 10.52 -2.47 -14.69
C ASP A 77 9.23 -1.86 -14.14
N GLN A 78 9.00 -0.57 -14.41
CA GLN A 78 7.76 0.11 -14.05
C GLN A 78 6.56 -0.52 -14.76
N LYS A 79 6.64 -0.66 -16.09
CA LYS A 79 5.57 -1.30 -16.87
C LYS A 79 5.28 -2.71 -16.38
N TRP A 80 6.31 -3.53 -16.15
CA TRP A 80 6.14 -4.87 -15.58
C TRP A 80 5.48 -4.83 -14.20
N TRP A 81 5.92 -3.94 -13.31
CA TRP A 81 5.37 -3.84 -11.95
C TRP A 81 3.89 -3.47 -11.93
N TYR A 82 3.52 -2.40 -12.64
CA TYR A 82 2.15 -1.89 -12.60
C TYR A 82 1.19 -2.73 -13.43
N GLU A 83 1.59 -3.15 -14.64
CA GLU A 83 0.67 -3.80 -15.58
C GLU A 83 0.66 -5.33 -15.48
N GLN A 84 1.79 -5.96 -15.17
CA GLN A 84 1.89 -7.43 -15.14
C GLN A 84 1.72 -7.97 -13.73
N VAL A 85 2.41 -7.39 -12.75
CA VAL A 85 2.32 -7.81 -11.34
C VAL A 85 1.16 -7.14 -10.62
N GLN A 86 0.49 -6.16 -11.24
CA GLN A 86 -0.63 -5.41 -10.64
C GLN A 86 -0.23 -4.72 -9.34
N GLY A 87 1.04 -4.31 -9.25
CA GLY A 87 1.59 -3.63 -8.10
C GLY A 87 0.93 -2.27 -7.89
N SER A 88 0.88 -1.80 -6.64
CA SER A 88 0.29 -0.49 -6.32
C SER A 88 0.92 0.65 -7.12
N LEU A 89 0.08 1.52 -7.70
CA LEU A 89 0.48 2.76 -8.38
C LEU A 89 1.22 3.76 -7.47
N TYR A 90 1.05 3.61 -6.14
CA TYR A 90 1.72 4.45 -5.15
C TYR A 90 3.09 3.89 -4.71
N ALA A 91 3.47 2.70 -5.20
CA ALA A 91 4.75 2.11 -4.87
C ALA A 91 5.84 2.66 -5.80
N SER A 92 7.04 2.87 -5.25
CA SER A 92 8.24 3.21 -6.01
C SER A 92 9.41 2.30 -5.67
N ALA A 93 10.40 2.25 -6.55
CA ALA A 93 11.66 1.57 -6.26
C ALA A 93 12.43 2.33 -5.19
N SER A 94 12.62 1.71 -4.03
CA SER A 94 13.36 2.27 -2.89
C SER A 94 14.62 1.48 -2.53
N ARG A 95 14.78 0.26 -3.06
CA ARG A 95 15.89 -0.65 -2.76
C ARG A 95 16.47 -1.27 -4.01
N CYS A 96 17.80 -1.33 -4.06
CA CYS A 96 18.52 -2.05 -5.11
C CYS A 96 18.17 -3.56 -5.09
N LYS A 97 18.50 -4.25 -6.18
CA LYS A 97 18.24 -5.69 -6.34
C LYS A 97 18.88 -6.51 -5.20
N ASP A 98 20.11 -6.18 -4.81
CA ASP A 98 20.86 -6.91 -3.79
C ASP A 98 20.26 -6.70 -2.39
N CYS A 99 19.92 -5.46 -2.04
CA CYS A 99 19.23 -5.18 -0.78
C CYS A 99 17.85 -5.83 -0.71
N ARG A 100 17.11 -5.88 -1.83
CA ARG A 100 15.85 -6.64 -1.91
C ARG A 100 16.08 -8.14 -1.71
N ALA A 101 17.12 -8.72 -2.30
CA ALA A 101 17.47 -10.13 -2.12
C ALA A 101 17.84 -10.45 -0.66
N ARG A 102 18.72 -9.63 -0.06
CA ARG A 102 19.10 -9.75 1.35
C ARG A 102 17.91 -9.64 2.29
N HIS A 103 17.00 -8.69 2.05
CA HIS A 103 15.79 -8.54 2.87
C HIS A 103 14.83 -9.72 2.73
N ARG A 104 14.72 -10.32 1.52
CA ARG A 104 13.95 -11.54 1.31
C ARG A 104 14.56 -12.73 2.05
N ALA A 105 15.87 -12.94 1.92
CA ALA A 105 16.59 -14.01 2.62
C ALA A 105 16.45 -13.88 4.15
N TRP A 106 16.64 -12.67 4.68
CA TRP A 106 16.46 -12.39 6.10
C TRP A 106 15.03 -12.67 6.57
N ARG A 107 14.01 -12.27 5.80
CA ARG A 107 12.61 -12.60 6.13
C ARG A 107 12.37 -14.10 6.10
N GLN A 108 12.93 -14.81 5.13
CA GLN A 108 12.77 -16.26 5.01
C GLN A 108 13.43 -16.99 6.17
N SER A 109 14.62 -16.57 6.60
CA SER A 109 15.33 -17.18 7.74
C SER A 109 14.68 -16.88 9.10
N HIS A 110 13.84 -15.85 9.18
CA HIS A 110 13.09 -15.47 10.38
C HIS A 110 11.59 -15.76 10.24
N CYS A 111 11.19 -16.55 9.24
CA CYS A 111 9.81 -17.00 9.07
C CYS A 111 9.61 -18.31 9.83
N ASP A 112 8.78 -18.28 10.86
CA ASP A 112 8.31 -19.50 11.53
C ASP A 112 6.86 -19.75 11.11
N ALA A 113 6.68 -20.48 10.02
CA ALA A 113 5.36 -20.70 9.43
C ALA A 113 4.42 -21.46 10.39
N ALA A 114 4.96 -22.38 11.20
CA ALA A 114 4.19 -23.15 12.16
C ALA A 114 3.70 -22.24 13.31
N GLU A 115 4.57 -21.41 13.86
CA GLU A 115 4.19 -20.44 14.89
C GLU A 115 3.21 -19.40 14.35
N MET A 116 3.41 -18.92 13.12
CA MET A 116 2.46 -18.02 12.46
C MET A 116 1.06 -18.65 12.33
N ALA A 117 0.98 -19.93 11.97
CA ALA A 117 -0.30 -20.64 11.87
C ALA A 117 -0.95 -20.80 13.25
N ALA A 118 -0.17 -21.14 14.27
CA ALA A 118 -0.66 -21.25 15.64
C ALA A 118 -1.18 -19.92 16.19
N LEU A 119 -0.43 -18.82 16.01
CA LEU A 119 -0.88 -17.48 16.42
C LEU A 119 -2.19 -17.09 15.72
N ARG A 120 -2.35 -17.37 14.43
CA ARG A 120 -3.61 -17.11 13.71
C ARG A 120 -4.79 -17.91 14.25
N ALA A 121 -4.55 -19.16 14.66
CA ALA A 121 -5.59 -19.98 15.27
C ALA A 121 -6.06 -19.42 16.62
N LEU A 122 -5.14 -18.88 17.42
CA LEU A 122 -5.45 -18.29 18.73
C LEU A 122 -6.40 -17.09 18.66
N TRP A 123 -6.39 -16.32 17.57
CA TRP A 123 -7.25 -15.13 17.47
C TRP A 123 -8.74 -15.50 17.56
N ARG A 124 -9.14 -16.67 17.08
CA ARG A 124 -10.55 -17.08 17.08
C ARG A 124 -11.04 -17.59 18.44
N ALA A 125 -10.14 -17.91 19.36
CA ALA A 125 -10.47 -18.46 20.67
C ALA A 125 -10.43 -17.38 21.77
N ARG A 126 -11.18 -17.62 22.85
CA ARG A 126 -11.13 -16.77 24.04
C ARG A 126 -9.74 -16.92 24.70
N PRO A 127 -9.07 -15.83 25.10
CA PRO A 127 -7.72 -15.91 25.66
C PRO A 127 -7.69 -16.64 27.00
N ASP A 128 -6.87 -17.68 27.08
CA ASP A 128 -6.43 -18.30 28.33
C ASP A 128 -4.98 -17.91 28.67
N ALA A 129 -4.47 -18.42 29.80
CA ALA A 129 -3.12 -18.10 30.26
C ALA A 129 -2.03 -18.58 29.28
N SER A 130 -2.21 -19.75 28.66
CA SER A 130 -1.25 -20.32 27.71
C SER A 130 -1.20 -19.50 26.41
N ALA A 131 -2.38 -19.16 25.88
CA ALA A 131 -2.52 -18.31 24.72
C ALA A 131 -1.86 -16.94 24.92
N ARG A 132 -2.06 -16.31 26.09
CA ARG A 132 -1.42 -15.03 26.42
C ARG A 132 0.10 -15.17 26.49
N ALA A 133 0.62 -16.20 27.16
CA ALA A 133 2.06 -16.43 27.26
C ALA A 133 2.71 -16.59 25.87
N ARG A 134 2.07 -17.36 24.97
CA ARG A 134 2.55 -17.54 23.59
C ARG A 134 2.52 -16.24 22.78
N VAL A 135 1.44 -15.47 22.86
CA VAL A 135 1.33 -14.16 22.19
C VAL A 135 2.40 -13.18 22.71
N TYR A 136 2.65 -13.15 24.02
CA TYR A 136 3.68 -12.28 24.59
C TYR A 136 5.10 -12.71 24.20
N ALA A 137 5.38 -14.02 24.15
CA ALA A 137 6.65 -14.52 23.61
C ALA A 137 6.83 -14.10 22.14
N ALA A 138 5.78 -14.21 21.33
CA ALA A 138 5.81 -13.79 19.93
C ALA A 138 6.01 -12.27 19.74
N LEU A 139 5.52 -11.43 20.66
CA LEU A 139 5.81 -9.99 20.65
C LEU A 139 7.29 -9.67 20.87
N GLN A 140 8.00 -10.50 21.62
CA GLN A 140 9.43 -10.35 21.88
C GLN A 140 10.31 -10.99 20.79
N SER A 141 9.70 -11.68 19.80
CA SER A 141 10.45 -12.36 18.75
C SER A 141 11.17 -11.38 17.81
N LYS A 142 12.34 -11.80 17.30
CA LYS A 142 13.05 -11.08 16.22
C LYS A 142 12.29 -11.14 14.89
N ALA A 143 11.38 -12.11 14.73
CA ALA A 143 10.56 -12.26 13.54
C ALA A 143 9.48 -11.16 13.47
N PRO A 144 9.51 -10.26 12.47
CA PRO A 144 8.57 -9.14 12.37
C PRO A 144 7.13 -9.61 12.09
N ASP A 145 6.97 -10.74 11.43
CA ASP A 145 5.67 -11.32 11.11
C ASP A 145 5.00 -11.90 12.36
N LEU A 146 5.75 -12.63 13.21
CA LEU A 146 5.24 -13.12 14.50
C LEU A 146 4.80 -11.98 15.41
N ARG A 147 5.64 -10.94 15.53
CA ARG A 147 5.31 -9.72 16.26
C ARG A 147 4.02 -9.09 15.76
N SER A 148 3.90 -8.90 14.44
CA SER A 148 2.71 -8.30 13.84
C SER A 148 1.46 -9.15 14.05
N LEU A 149 1.59 -10.49 14.01
CA LEU A 149 0.48 -11.39 14.29
C LEU A 149 0.09 -11.38 15.77
N ALA A 150 1.06 -11.34 16.69
CA ALA A 150 0.81 -11.26 18.12
C ALA A 150 0.05 -9.97 18.50
N ALA A 151 0.44 -8.82 17.94
CA ALA A 151 -0.29 -7.57 18.14
C ALA A 151 -1.74 -7.62 17.59
N GLN A 152 -1.96 -8.29 16.46
CA GLN A 152 -3.31 -8.51 15.92
C GLN A 152 -4.15 -9.43 16.82
N ALA A 153 -3.54 -10.42 17.49
CA ALA A 153 -4.19 -11.27 18.48
C ALA A 153 -4.75 -10.46 19.63
N LEU A 154 -3.90 -9.60 20.21
CA LEU A 154 -4.29 -8.74 21.33
C LEU A 154 -5.41 -7.78 20.92
N ALA A 155 -5.33 -7.18 19.74
CA ALA A 155 -6.35 -6.27 19.23
C ALA A 155 -7.69 -6.99 19.10
N TRP A 156 -7.67 -8.20 18.55
CA TRP A 156 -8.86 -9.00 18.38
C TRP A 156 -9.47 -9.41 19.72
N TRP A 157 -8.66 -9.86 20.68
CA TRP A 157 -9.14 -10.25 22.01
C TRP A 157 -9.74 -9.10 22.80
N TRP A 158 -9.14 -7.91 22.72
CA TRP A 158 -9.74 -6.71 23.29
C TRP A 158 -11.08 -6.40 22.62
N VAL A 159 -11.11 -6.31 21.29
CA VAL A 159 -12.32 -5.92 20.54
C VAL A 159 -13.46 -6.92 20.70
N GLN A 160 -13.17 -8.23 20.65
CA GLN A 160 -14.20 -9.26 20.71
C GLN A 160 -14.59 -9.65 22.14
N PHE A 161 -13.63 -9.79 23.04
CA PHE A 161 -13.86 -10.36 24.38
C PHE A 161 -13.72 -9.34 25.51
N GLY A 162 -13.34 -8.09 25.22
CA GLY A 162 -13.10 -7.07 26.24
C GLY A 162 -11.88 -7.40 27.13
N ASP A 163 -10.88 -8.11 26.59
CA ASP A 163 -9.71 -8.55 27.35
C ASP A 163 -8.84 -7.35 27.79
N LYS A 164 -8.98 -6.94 29.06
CA LYS A 164 -8.21 -5.83 29.65
C LYS A 164 -6.69 -6.04 29.61
N PRO A 165 -6.15 -7.25 29.87
CA PRO A 165 -4.71 -7.48 29.73
C PRO A 165 -4.19 -7.21 28.32
N ALA A 166 -4.92 -7.67 27.29
CA ALA A 166 -4.57 -7.39 25.90
C ALA A 166 -4.59 -5.89 25.56
N HIS A 167 -5.59 -5.16 26.07
CA HIS A 167 -5.64 -3.70 25.89
C HIS A 167 -4.43 -3.00 26.52
N ALA A 168 -4.10 -3.31 27.78
CA ALA A 168 -2.97 -2.71 28.48
C ALA A 168 -1.64 -2.99 27.76
N GLN A 169 -1.47 -4.20 27.22
CA GLN A 169 -0.28 -4.54 26.44
C GLN A 169 -0.21 -3.78 25.10
N LEU A 170 -1.34 -3.56 24.43
CA LEU A 170 -1.40 -2.73 23.23
C LEU A 170 -1.09 -1.26 23.51
N GLU A 171 -1.60 -0.73 24.63
CA GLU A 171 -1.28 0.63 25.07
C GLU A 171 0.23 0.76 25.32
N ALA A 172 0.84 -0.20 26.02
CA ALA A 172 2.29 -0.24 26.23
C ALA A 172 3.07 -0.26 24.91
N LEU A 173 2.68 -1.12 23.95
CA LEU A 173 3.29 -1.16 22.62
C LEU A 173 3.08 0.13 21.83
N SER A 174 1.94 0.81 21.99
CA SER A 174 1.66 2.05 21.28
C SER A 174 2.59 3.21 21.70
N LEU A 175 3.09 3.17 22.93
CA LEU A 175 4.07 4.12 23.45
C LEU A 175 5.48 3.86 22.88
N GLU A 176 5.75 2.66 22.38
CA GLU A 176 7.00 2.36 21.68
C GLU A 176 6.96 2.97 20.26
N ARG A 177 7.89 3.92 20.00
CA ARG A 177 8.00 4.63 18.71
C ARG A 177 8.12 3.71 17.50
N SER A 178 8.65 2.50 17.68
CA SER A 178 8.79 1.47 16.64
C SER A 178 7.48 0.77 16.26
N TRP A 179 6.46 0.85 17.12
CA TRP A 179 5.19 0.14 17.00
C TRP A 179 3.99 1.05 16.77
N ALA A 180 4.05 2.30 17.23
CA ALA A 180 2.93 3.25 17.16
C ALA A 180 2.22 3.30 15.78
N PRO A 181 2.92 3.42 14.62
CA PRO A 181 2.25 3.48 13.32
C PRO A 181 1.63 2.13 12.88
N ARG A 182 2.12 1.02 13.43
CA ARG A 182 1.66 -0.34 13.10
C ARG A 182 0.42 -0.70 13.92
N ILE A 183 0.42 -0.41 15.22
CA ILE A 183 -0.72 -0.65 16.12
C ILE A 183 -1.94 0.14 15.66
N ASP A 184 -1.74 1.42 15.34
CA ASP A 184 -2.81 2.29 14.84
C ASP A 184 -3.49 1.72 13.58
N ARG A 185 -2.73 1.23 12.60
CA ARG A 185 -3.27 0.59 11.39
C ARG A 185 -4.05 -0.69 11.70
N ILE A 186 -3.55 -1.50 12.64
CA ILE A 186 -4.19 -2.75 13.06
C ILE A 186 -5.56 -2.45 13.69
N LEU A 187 -5.61 -1.47 14.60
CA LEU A 187 -6.85 -1.10 15.28
C LEU A 187 -7.88 -0.51 14.30
N ARG A 188 -7.49 0.40 13.42
CA ARG A 188 -8.40 0.96 12.39
C ARG A 188 -9.02 -0.15 11.54
N ARG A 189 -8.21 -1.07 11.03
CA ARG A 189 -8.67 -2.18 10.18
C ARG A 189 -9.65 -3.11 10.90
N GLN A 190 -9.47 -3.37 12.19
CA GLN A 190 -10.39 -4.24 12.94
C GLN A 190 -11.69 -3.55 13.33
N VAL A 191 -11.65 -2.23 13.56
CA VAL A 191 -12.85 -1.41 13.82
C VAL A 191 -13.73 -1.31 12.57
N GLU A 192 -13.13 -1.10 11.39
CA GLU A 192 -13.86 -1.00 10.10
C GLU A 192 -14.60 -2.29 9.72
N LEU A 193 -14.17 -3.46 10.21
CA LEU A 193 -14.77 -4.76 9.90
C LEU A 193 -15.99 -5.12 10.78
N ARG A 194 -16.44 -4.24 11.68
CA ARG A 194 -17.63 -4.48 12.54
C ARG A 194 -18.80 -3.56 12.14
N PRO A 195 -19.91 -4.08 11.62
CA PRO A 195 -21.16 -3.33 11.55
C PRO A 195 -21.68 -3.11 12.98
N GLY A 196 -21.87 -1.85 13.40
CA GLY A 196 -22.62 -1.52 14.62
C GLY A 196 -21.81 -1.15 15.87
N LEU A 197 -20.47 -1.15 15.83
CA LEU A 197 -19.63 -0.67 16.95
C LEU A 197 -19.01 0.72 16.71
N HIS A 198 -19.68 1.55 15.91
CA HIS A 198 -19.37 2.98 15.85
C HIS A 198 -20.01 3.70 17.05
N ARG A 199 -19.49 3.52 18.27
CA ARG A 199 -19.79 4.48 19.36
C ARG A 199 -18.86 4.49 20.57
N VAL A 200 -17.94 3.54 20.73
CA VAL A 200 -16.97 3.59 21.86
C VAL A 200 -15.57 3.18 21.42
N CYS A 201 -15.02 3.89 20.45
CA CYS A 201 -13.58 4.09 20.36
C CYS A 201 -13.43 5.55 19.98
N ARG A 202 -13.49 6.42 20.99
CA ARG A 202 -12.98 7.79 20.86
C ARG A 202 -11.56 7.59 20.38
N VAL A 203 -11.35 7.86 19.10
CA VAL A 203 -10.05 7.90 18.43
C VAL A 203 -9.07 8.41 19.48
N VAL A 204 -8.16 7.56 19.93
CA VAL A 204 -7.03 8.02 20.74
C VAL A 204 -6.30 8.95 19.79
N ALA A 205 -6.62 10.23 19.91
CA ALA A 205 -5.91 11.32 19.28
C ALA A 205 -4.56 11.34 19.96
N TYR A 206 -3.67 10.44 19.54
CA TYR A 206 -2.27 10.62 19.85
C TYR A 206 -1.85 11.93 19.17
N PRO A 207 -1.18 12.83 19.91
CA PRO A 207 -0.68 14.04 19.32
C PRO A 207 0.17 13.64 18.12
N ARG A 208 -0.12 14.24 16.97
CA ARG A 208 0.75 14.26 15.80
C ARG A 208 2.16 14.46 16.33
N VAL A 209 3.00 13.43 16.31
CA VAL A 209 4.44 13.61 16.44
C VAL A 209 4.81 14.44 15.23
N THR A 210 4.94 15.74 15.43
CA THR A 210 5.47 16.70 14.47
C THR A 210 6.91 16.30 14.20
N MET A 211 7.10 15.42 13.22
CA MET A 211 8.34 15.39 12.49
C MET A 211 8.46 16.72 11.75
N GLY A 212 9.20 17.67 12.31
CA GLY A 212 9.60 18.89 11.62
C GLY A 212 9.45 20.17 12.45
N ALA A 213 10.27 20.34 13.48
CA ALA A 213 10.67 21.66 13.98
C ALA A 213 12.04 21.54 14.68
N ALA A 214 13.10 21.54 13.88
CA ALA A 214 14.46 21.82 14.33
C ALA A 214 15.24 22.49 13.17
N LEU A 215 14.75 23.65 12.76
CA LEU A 215 15.55 24.83 12.45
C LEU A 215 15.18 25.78 13.61
N SER A 216 16.05 26.35 14.43
CA SER A 216 17.33 27.00 14.18
C SER A 216 18.00 27.24 15.55
N GLY A 217 19.33 27.28 15.62
CA GLY A 217 20.06 27.67 16.82
C GLY A 217 21.56 27.70 16.57
N HIS A 218 22.04 28.88 16.13
CA HIS A 218 23.42 29.31 15.84
C HIS A 218 23.94 29.05 14.43
#